data_AF-A0A0F9DWC3-F1
#
_entry.id   AF-A0A0F9DWC3-F1
#
_cell.length_a   1.000
_cell.length_b   1.000
_cell.length_c   1.000
_cell.angle_alpha   90.00
_cell.angle_beta   90.00
_cell.angle_gamma   90.00
#
_symmetry.space_group_name_H-M   'P 1'
#
loop_
_entity.id
_entity.type
_entity.pdbx_description
1 polymer ?
#
loop_
_entity_poly.entity_id
_entity_poly.type
_entity_poly.pdbx_seq_one_letter_code
_entity_poly.pdbx_strand_id
1 'polypeptide(L)'
;MLKLKQEFPEIFDFFELDDQARVEKFHEILSQIARFSEKIQDRILHGSEEDNKELQDFLKDMQEKVENEKAKVFEKVGISEDQFKEFLNDKNNFSEED
;
A
#
# COMPACT_ATOMS: atom_id res chain seq x y z
N MET A 1 3.12 18.27 -13.59
CA MET A 1 2.69 16.85 -13.61
C MET A 1 3.81 15.83 -13.93
N LEU A 2 5.06 16.21 -14.20
CA LEU A 2 6.07 15.29 -14.78
C LEU A 2 7.07 14.62 -13.80
N LYS A 3 7.05 14.90 -12.49
CA LYS A 3 7.94 14.22 -11.52
C LYS A 3 7.30 12.98 -10.86
N LEU A 4 6.02 13.07 -10.51
CA LEU A 4 5.29 11.97 -9.85
C LEU A 4 5.18 10.71 -10.73
N LYS A 5 4.93 10.86 -12.04
CA LYS A 5 4.87 9.71 -12.97
C LYS A 5 6.23 9.03 -13.16
N GLN A 6 7.33 9.78 -13.06
CA GLN A 6 8.69 9.21 -13.14
C GLN A 6 9.09 8.47 -11.86
N GLU A 7 8.61 8.92 -10.70
CA GLU A 7 8.94 8.33 -9.40
C GLU A 7 8.02 7.16 -9.03
N PHE A 8 6.78 7.15 -9.51
CA PHE A 8 5.79 6.11 -9.22
C PHE A 8 5.15 5.54 -10.49
N PRO A 9 5.95 5.03 -11.46
CA PRO A 9 5.45 4.60 -12.76
C PRO A 9 4.35 3.55 -12.62
N GLU A 10 4.51 2.58 -11.73
CA GLU A 10 3.55 1.48 -11.52
C GLU A 10 2.17 1.96 -11.03
N ILE A 11 2.12 3.04 -10.23
CA ILE A 11 0.87 3.63 -9.74
C ILE A 11 0.16 4.32 -10.91
N PHE A 12 0.89 5.09 -11.72
CA PHE A 12 0.32 5.75 -12.88
C PHE A 12 -0.09 4.76 -13.96
N ASP A 13 0.70 3.71 -14.18
CA ASP A 13 0.37 2.62 -15.10
C ASP A 13 -0.93 1.91 -14.70
N PHE A 14 -1.21 1.77 -13.39
CA PHE A 14 -2.48 1.24 -12.90
C PHE A 14 -3.67 2.16 -13.21
N PHE A 15 -3.51 3.49 -13.05
CA PHE A 15 -4.57 4.45 -13.36
C PHE A 15 -4.74 4.72 -14.86
N GLU A 16 -3.74 4.38 -15.68
CA GLU A 16 -3.81 4.45 -17.14
C GLU A 16 -4.51 3.24 -17.77
N LEU A 17 -4.80 2.19 -17.00
CA LEU A 17 -5.66 1.10 -17.42
C LEU A 17 -7.09 1.58 -17.62
N ASP A 18 -7.78 0.99 -18.60
CA ASP A 18 -9.23 1.12 -18.71
C ASP A 18 -9.94 0.50 -17.49
N ASP A 19 -11.21 0.88 -17.29
CA ASP A 19 -11.95 0.50 -16.08
C ASP A 19 -12.04 -1.01 -15.88
N GLN A 20 -12.15 -1.80 -16.96
CA GLN A 20 -12.22 -3.25 -16.85
C GLN A 20 -10.86 -3.83 -16.46
N ALA A 21 -9.78 -3.43 -17.16
CA ALA A 21 -8.43 -3.88 -16.86
C ALA A 21 -7.97 -3.47 -15.45
N ARG A 22 -8.40 -2.29 -14.97
CA ARG A 22 -8.12 -1.83 -13.61
C ARG A 22 -8.81 -2.69 -12.56
N VAL A 23 -10.07 -3.05 -12.78
CA VAL A 23 -10.84 -3.94 -11.89
C VAL A 23 -10.23 -5.34 -11.84
N GLU A 24 -9.85 -5.90 -13.00
CA GLU A 24 -9.19 -7.21 -13.07
C GLU A 24 -7.86 -7.21 -12.31
N LYS A 25 -7.03 -6.20 -12.53
CA LYS A 25 -5.73 -6.07 -11.85
C LYS A 25 -5.90 -5.86 -10.34
N PHE A 26 -6.90 -5.09 -9.93
CA PHE A 26 -7.21 -4.92 -8.51
C PHE A 26 -7.69 -6.23 -7.87
N HIS A 27 -8.55 -6.99 -8.56
CA HIS A 27 -8.97 -8.32 -8.11
C HIS A 27 -7.81 -9.30 -7.98
N GLU A 28 -6.84 -9.24 -8.90
CA GLU A 28 -5.63 -10.05 -8.83
C GLU A 28 -4.80 -9.71 -7.59
N ILE A 29 -4.56 -8.41 -7.34
CA ILE A 29 -3.83 -7.93 -6.16
C ILE A 29 -4.53 -8.40 -4.88
N LEU A 30 -5.86 -8.21 -4.77
CA LEU A 30 -6.63 -8.66 -3.60
C LEU A 30 -6.55 -10.18 -3.41
N SER A 31 -6.60 -10.96 -4.49
CA SER A 31 -6.49 -12.42 -4.42
C SER A 31 -5.11 -12.87 -3.97
N GLN A 32 -4.05 -12.19 -4.40
CA GLN A 32 -2.69 -12.44 -3.94
C GLN A 32 -2.54 -12.13 -2.44
N ILE A 33 -3.10 -11.01 -1.98
CA ILE A 33 -3.10 -10.64 -0.56
C ILE A 33 -3.86 -11.68 0.28
N ALA A 34 -5.05 -12.10 -0.17
CA ALA A 34 -5.84 -13.11 0.55
C ALA A 34 -5.07 -14.43 0.70
N ARG A 35 -4.47 -14.93 -0.38
CA ARG A 35 -3.63 -16.15 -0.36
C ARG A 35 -2.40 -16.01 0.54
N PHE A 36 -1.80 -14.83 0.57
CA PHE A 36 -0.68 -14.56 1.44
C PHE A 36 -1.11 -14.59 2.91
N SER A 37 -2.23 -13.96 3.25
CA SER A 37 -2.82 -13.98 4.60
C SER A 37 -3.19 -15.40 5.06
N GLU A 38 -3.77 -16.23 4.18
CA GLU A 38 -4.05 -17.64 4.49
C GLU A 38 -2.78 -18.43 4.80
N LYS A 39 -1.70 -18.23 4.03
CA LYS A 39 -0.40 -18.88 4.29
C LYS A 39 0.22 -18.44 5.61
N ILE A 40 0.07 -17.17 5.98
CA ILE A 40 0.48 -16.66 7.29
C ILE A 40 -0.31 -17.35 8.39
N GLN A 41 -1.63 -17.39 8.25
CA GLN A 41 -2.51 -17.99 9.25
C GLN A 41 -2.22 -19.48 9.43
N ASP A 42 -2.00 -20.22 8.35
CA ASP A 42 -1.62 -21.64 8.38
C ASP A 42 -0.29 -21.85 9.12
N ARG A 43 0.73 -21.02 8.83
CA ARG A 43 2.01 -21.06 9.56
C ARG A 43 1.84 -20.72 11.05
N ILE A 44 1.02 -19.75 11.41
CA ILE A 44 0.77 -19.40 12.82
C ILE A 44 0.09 -20.55 13.57
N LEU A 45 -0.86 -21.24 12.94
CA LEU A 45 -1.65 -22.30 13.57
C LEU A 45 -0.92 -23.66 13.61
N HIS A 46 -0.10 -23.94 12.60
CA HIS A 46 0.44 -25.27 12.36
C HIS A 46 1.96 -25.33 12.19
N GLY A 47 2.61 -24.17 12.05
CA GLY A 47 4.07 -24.07 11.92
C GLY A 47 4.80 -24.31 13.23
N SER A 48 6.08 -24.64 13.12
CA SER A 48 6.95 -24.79 14.29
C SER A 48 7.21 -23.43 14.96
N GLU A 49 7.73 -23.43 16.20
CA GLU A 49 8.18 -22.17 16.84
C GLU A 49 9.22 -21.43 16.00
N GLU A 50 10.07 -22.16 15.29
CA GLU A 50 11.11 -21.59 14.41
C GLU A 50 10.48 -20.94 13.16
N ASP A 51 9.55 -21.61 12.49
CA ASP A 51 8.79 -21.06 11.35
C ASP A 51 8.02 -19.78 11.74
N ASN A 52 7.45 -19.77 12.94
CA ASN A 52 6.71 -18.63 13.46
C ASN A 52 7.61 -17.44 13.76
N LYS A 53 8.82 -17.69 14.25
CA LYS A 53 9.82 -16.65 14.50
C LYS A 53 10.33 -16.05 13.20
N GLU A 54 10.67 -16.88 12.21
CA GLU A 54 11.05 -16.41 10.86
C GLU A 54 9.94 -15.57 10.22
N LEU A 55 8.69 -15.97 10.39
CA LEU A 55 7.54 -15.23 9.88
C LEU A 55 7.38 -13.87 10.57
N GLN A 56 7.54 -13.81 11.90
CA GLN A 56 7.50 -12.55 12.64
C GLN A 56 8.61 -11.60 12.21
N ASP A 57 9.83 -12.11 12.03
CA ASP A 57 10.98 -11.32 11.57
C ASP A 57 10.75 -10.80 10.14
N PHE A 58 10.21 -11.63 9.25
CA PHE A 58 9.83 -11.21 7.90
C PHE A 58 8.76 -10.10 7.91
N LEU A 59 7.70 -10.27 8.71
CA LEU A 59 6.63 -9.27 8.80
C LEU A 59 7.14 -7.94 9.36
N LYS A 60 8.07 -7.98 10.33
CA LYS A 60 8.70 -6.80 10.89
C LYS A 60 9.55 -6.06 9.85
N ASP A 61 10.36 -6.79 9.08
CA ASP A 61 11.17 -6.20 7.99
C ASP A 61 10.28 -5.56 6.91
N MET A 62 9.17 -6.19 6.53
CA MET A 62 8.21 -5.57 5.61
C MET A 62 7.60 -4.29 6.20
N GLN A 63 7.19 -4.32 7.46
CA GLN A 63 6.58 -3.16 8.11
C GLN A 63 7.56 -1.98 8.17
N GLU A 64 8.84 -2.24 8.48
CA GLU A 64 9.88 -1.22 8.49
C GLU A 64 10.15 -0.65 7.10
N LYS A 65 10.16 -1.48 6.05
CA LYS A 65 10.27 -1.02 4.65
C LYS A 65 9.09 -0.13 4.26
N VAL A 66 7.87 -0.50 4.62
CA VAL A 66 6.67 0.29 4.32
C VAL A 66 6.72 1.64 5.03
N GLU A 67 7.07 1.68 6.32
CA GLU A 67 7.19 2.95 7.05
C GLU A 67 8.33 3.83 6.50
N ASN A 68 9.44 3.24 6.07
CA ASN A 68 10.55 3.98 5.45
C ASN A 68 10.16 4.58 4.09
N GLU A 69 9.48 3.81 3.22
CA GLU A 69 9.00 4.35 1.95
C GLU A 69 7.91 5.41 2.16
N LYS A 70 6.99 5.19 3.11
CA LYS A 70 6.00 6.18 3.52
C LYS A 70 6.66 7.48 3.99
N ALA A 71 7.70 7.40 4.84
CA ALA A 71 8.45 8.57 5.30
C ALA A 71 9.11 9.34 4.14
N LYS A 72 9.74 8.62 3.18
CA LYS A 72 10.31 9.23 1.97
C LYS A 72 9.26 9.95 1.12
N VAL A 73 8.07 9.35 0.98
CA VAL A 73 6.95 9.98 0.25
C VAL A 73 6.54 11.29 0.93
N PHE A 74 6.34 11.28 2.26
CA PHE A 74 5.97 12.50 2.99
C PHE A 74 7.07 13.58 2.94
N GLU A 75 8.34 13.21 3.08
CA GLU A 75 9.47 14.12 2.93
C GLU A 75 9.47 14.79 1.54
N LYS A 76 9.25 14.00 0.48
CA LYS A 76 9.22 14.48 -0.91
C LYS A 76 8.02 15.36 -1.24
N VAL A 77 6.84 15.01 -0.72
CA VAL A 77 5.61 15.78 -0.95
C VAL A 77 5.62 17.07 -0.12
N GLY A 78 6.47 17.15 0.92
CA GLY A 78 6.64 18.35 1.74
C GLY A 78 5.47 18.63 2.67
N ILE A 79 4.68 17.60 2.97
CA ILE A 79 3.55 17.65 3.90
C ILE A 79 3.78 16.61 5.00
N SER A 80 3.40 16.93 6.23
CA SER A 80 3.41 15.96 7.32
C SER A 80 2.25 14.96 7.18
N GLU A 81 2.37 13.80 7.82
CA GLU A 81 1.28 12.82 7.87
C GLU A 81 0.01 13.42 8.49
N ASP A 82 0.14 14.29 9.49
CA ASP A 82 -0.98 14.95 10.13
C ASP A 82 -1.69 15.93 9.17
N GLN A 83 -0.92 16.69 8.38
CA GLN A 83 -1.46 17.57 7.35
C GLN A 83 -2.19 16.78 6.26
N PHE A 84 -1.66 15.61 5.88
CA PHE A 84 -2.33 14.73 4.94
C PHE A 84 -3.63 14.14 5.50
N LYS A 85 -3.63 13.75 6.78
CA LYS A 85 -4.84 13.26 7.47
C LYS A 85 -5.90 14.36 7.60
N GLU A 86 -5.51 15.60 7.93
CA GLU A 86 -6.44 16.74 7.93
C GLU A 86 -7.01 16.98 6.54
N PHE A 87 -6.16 16.94 5.50
CA PHE A 87 -6.60 17.09 4.11
C PHE A 87 -7.63 16.03 3.71
N LEU A 88 -7.38 14.75 4.02
CA LEU A 88 -8.31 13.65 3.71
C LEU A 88 -9.65 13.73 4.48
N ASN A 89 -9.65 14.32 5.68
CA ASN A 89 -10.83 14.39 6.54
C ASN A 89 -11.71 15.64 6.30
N ASP A 90 -11.19 16.66 5.62
CA ASP A 90 -11.99 17.81 5.22
C ASP A 90 -12.77 17.48 3.94
N LYS A 91 -14.09 17.34 4.09
CA LYS A 91 -15.02 17.03 2.99
C LYS A 91 -15.02 18.10 1.89
N ASN A 92 -14.65 19.34 2.23
CA ASN A 92 -14.60 20.44 1.25
C ASN A 92 -13.43 20.28 0.26
N ASN A 93 -12.41 19.48 0.59
CA ASN A 93 -11.30 19.21 -0.32
C ASN A 93 -11.67 18.27 -1.48
N PHE A 94 -12.83 17.61 -1.41
CA PHE A 94 -13.31 16.64 -2.40
C PHE A 94 -14.65 17.00 -3.02
N SER A 95 -15.25 18.13 -2.62
CA SER A 95 -16.43 18.65 -3.31
C SER A 95 -15.99 19.32 -4.61
N GLU A 96 -16.57 18.92 -5.73
CA GLU A 96 -16.52 19.71 -6.96
C GLU A 96 -17.20 21.05 -6.67
N GLU A 97 -16.52 22.18 -6.92
CA GLU A 97 -17.18 23.49 -6.92
C GLU A 97 -18.28 23.46 -7.98
N ASP A 98 -19.53 23.72 -7.57
CA ASP A 98 -20.67 23.95 -8.48
C ASP A 98 -20.40 25.12 -9.46
#